data_AF-A0A930YU53-F1
#
_entry.id   AF-A0A930YU53-F1
#
_cell.length_a   1.000
_cell.length_b   1.000
_cell.length_c   1.000
_cell.angle_alpha   90.00
_cell.angle_beta   90.00
_cell.angle_gamma   90.00
#
_symmetry.space_group_name_H-M   'P 1'
#
loop_
_entity.id
_entity.type
_entity.pdbx_description
1 polymer ?
#
loop_
_entity_poly.entity_id
_entity_poly.type
_entity_poly.pdbx_seq_one_letter_code
_entity_poly.pdbx_strand_id
1 'polypeptide(L)'
;MNEQQEIIRENKFLKFIKKDIKENLSLIVLIPSIIGGLWQVLELLTIGLPYVRFFSITQLVSDGITVGIVIVTLIMLYRIVKPIKFFKSLFTDELDKIPLWLNLTMSIMLGIAIAIYPNTSIYNEERNTFSSYLGIIIPILLFLGFFIRTIFQLYPKVDPKLKILKFFYSNYKNKTKTYEHIKDVLYVVVDLTIRISFLLLLFIIINIRNMIYKSDNLENINIVNTIVREKYKQFNYAKMIYFNDKYIFYSLKLKDKNKKEKILILKTDDIFYPKIE
;
A
#
# COMPACT_ATOMS: atom_id res chain seq x y z
N MET A 1 -34.06 14.56 -21.60
CA MET A 1 -32.94 15.52 -21.41
C MET A 1 -31.65 14.88 -20.89
N ASN A 2 -31.64 13.59 -20.50
CA ASN A 2 -30.46 12.96 -19.88
C ASN A 2 -29.49 12.30 -20.88
N GLU A 3 -29.99 11.74 -21.98
CA GLU A 3 -29.17 10.92 -22.91
C GLU A 3 -28.15 11.74 -23.72
N GLN A 4 -28.55 12.91 -24.23
CA GLN A 4 -27.63 13.81 -24.94
C GLN A 4 -26.54 14.38 -24.02
N GLN A 5 -26.83 14.62 -22.73
CA GLN A 5 -25.82 15.09 -21.77
C GLN A 5 -24.81 14.01 -21.41
N GLU A 6 -25.23 12.75 -21.39
CA GLU A 6 -24.40 11.58 -21.13
C GLU A 6 -23.41 11.35 -22.29
N ILE A 7 -23.90 11.38 -23.54
CA ILE A 7 -23.08 11.29 -24.76
C ILE A 7 -22.04 12.41 -24.84
N ILE A 8 -22.39 13.63 -24.42
CA ILE A 8 -21.45 14.77 -24.39
C ILE A 8 -20.36 14.58 -23.32
N ARG A 9 -20.68 13.99 -22.16
CA ARG A 9 -19.69 13.68 -21.11
C ARG A 9 -18.74 12.59 -21.54
N GLU A 10 -19.26 11.53 -22.15
CA GLU A 10 -18.46 10.39 -22.62
C GLU A 10 -17.45 10.84 -23.69
N ASN A 11 -17.89 11.67 -24.64
CA ASN A 11 -17.01 12.25 -25.66
C ASN A 11 -15.90 13.14 -25.08
N LYS A 12 -16.18 13.91 -24.02
CA LYS A 12 -15.15 14.72 -23.35
C LYS A 12 -14.11 13.85 -22.63
N PHE A 13 -14.54 12.77 -21.98
CA PHE A 13 -13.63 11.86 -21.28
C PHE A 13 -12.71 11.10 -22.24
N LEU A 14 -13.25 10.55 -23.33
CA LEU A 14 -12.44 9.88 -24.37
C LEU A 14 -11.45 10.85 -25.02
N LYS A 15 -11.87 12.09 -25.26
CA LYS A 15 -11.00 13.13 -25.82
C LYS A 15 -9.89 13.54 -24.84
N PHE A 16 -10.20 13.61 -23.55
CA PHE A 16 -9.22 13.85 -22.49
C PHE A 16 -8.20 12.71 -22.40
N ILE A 17 -8.64 11.45 -22.31
CA ILE A 17 -7.77 10.27 -22.30
C ILE A 17 -6.86 10.27 -23.52
N LYS A 18 -7.43 10.44 -24.72
CA LYS A 18 -6.67 10.34 -25.97
C LYS A 18 -5.64 11.46 -26.12
N LYS A 19 -5.93 12.66 -25.62
CA LYS A 19 -5.00 13.78 -25.68
C LYS A 19 -3.91 13.64 -24.63
N ASP A 20 -4.29 13.55 -23.36
CA ASP A 20 -3.35 13.67 -22.26
C ASP A 20 -2.49 12.41 -22.10
N ILE A 21 -3.03 11.21 -22.32
CA ILE A 21 -2.21 9.99 -22.28
C ILE A 21 -1.25 9.96 -23.45
N LYS A 22 -1.69 10.34 -24.66
CA LYS A 22 -0.82 10.30 -25.84
C LYS A 22 0.32 11.33 -25.73
N GLU A 23 0.01 12.52 -25.24
CA GLU A 23 1.00 13.58 -25.03
C GLU A 23 1.99 13.24 -23.90
N ASN A 24 1.58 12.43 -22.91
CA ASN A 24 2.39 12.09 -21.73
C ASN A 24 2.79 10.61 -21.64
N LEU A 25 2.62 9.81 -22.70
CA LEU A 25 2.84 8.36 -22.65
C LEU A 25 4.27 8.03 -22.21
N SER A 26 5.25 8.79 -22.72
CA SER A 26 6.65 8.65 -22.33
C SER A 26 6.85 8.86 -20.83
N LEU A 27 6.20 9.86 -20.22
CA LEU A 27 6.29 10.09 -18.77
C LEU A 27 5.57 9.01 -17.97
N ILE A 28 4.41 8.54 -18.44
CA ILE A 28 3.63 7.48 -17.79
C ILE A 28 4.42 6.17 -17.72
N VAL A 29 5.24 5.87 -18.72
CA VAL A 29 6.11 4.68 -18.72
C VAL A 29 7.43 4.94 -17.99
N LEU A 30 8.02 6.12 -18.16
CA LEU A 30 9.33 6.47 -17.61
C LEU A 30 9.30 6.60 -16.09
N ILE A 31 8.30 7.28 -15.51
CA ILE A 31 8.25 7.55 -14.07
C ILE A 31 8.20 6.24 -13.26
N PRO A 32 7.27 5.30 -13.55
CA PRO A 32 7.25 4.02 -12.83
C PRO A 32 8.55 3.23 -13.01
N SER A 33 9.13 3.25 -14.20
CA SER A 33 10.40 2.57 -14.48
C SER A 33 11.54 3.16 -13.64
N ILE A 34 11.69 4.48 -13.57
CA ILE A 34 12.69 5.13 -12.71
C ILE A 34 12.49 4.74 -11.24
N ILE A 35 11.26 4.76 -10.76
CA ILE A 35 10.94 4.39 -9.36
C ILE A 35 11.29 2.92 -9.09
N GLY A 36 10.91 2.01 -10.00
CA GLY A 36 11.27 0.58 -9.92
C GLY A 36 12.78 0.37 -9.92
N GLY A 37 13.52 1.08 -10.78
CA GLY A 37 14.98 1.01 -10.82
C GLY A 37 15.65 1.54 -9.56
N LEU A 38 15.19 2.68 -9.05
CA LEU A 38 15.67 3.22 -7.78
C LEU A 38 15.43 2.24 -6.63
N TRP A 39 14.27 1.59 -6.62
CA TRP A 39 13.96 0.56 -5.63
C TRP A 39 14.95 -0.61 -5.68
N GLN A 40 15.24 -1.16 -6.86
CA GLN A 40 16.25 -2.22 -7.03
C GLN A 40 17.65 -1.78 -6.59
N VAL A 41 18.04 -0.54 -6.92
CA VAL A 41 19.34 0.01 -6.50
C VAL A 41 19.41 0.11 -4.97
N LEU A 42 18.35 0.61 -4.32
CA LEU A 42 18.28 0.67 -2.86
C LEU A 42 18.38 -0.72 -2.23
N GLU A 43 17.75 -1.73 -2.83
CA GLU A 43 17.83 -3.11 -2.37
C GLU A 43 19.26 -3.65 -2.45
N LEU A 44 19.96 -3.45 -3.57
CA LEU A 44 21.38 -3.83 -3.70
C LEU A 44 22.27 -3.07 -2.72
N LEU A 45 21.98 -1.78 -2.48
CA LEU A 45 22.70 -0.97 -1.49
C LEU A 45 22.55 -1.52 -0.06
N THR A 46 21.43 -2.16 0.28
CA THR A 46 21.28 -2.82 1.59
C THR A 46 22.23 -3.99 1.80
N ILE A 47 22.69 -4.62 0.71
CA ILE A 47 23.72 -5.67 0.74
C ILE A 47 25.11 -5.03 0.76
N GLY A 48 25.29 -3.95 -0.01
CA GLY A 48 26.53 -3.19 -0.09
C GLY A 48 26.75 -2.51 -1.44
N LEU A 49 27.49 -1.39 -1.43
CA LEU A 49 27.74 -0.56 -2.62
C LEU A 49 28.30 -1.32 -3.84
N PRO A 50 29.26 -2.27 -3.71
CA PRO A 50 29.79 -3.00 -4.86
C PRO A 50 28.74 -3.82 -5.61
N TYR A 51 27.61 -4.14 -4.97
CA TYR A 51 26.58 -4.99 -5.56
C TYR A 51 25.65 -4.26 -6.54
N VAL A 52 25.64 -2.92 -6.52
CA VAL A 52 24.86 -2.10 -7.48
C VAL A 52 25.24 -2.40 -8.93
N ARG A 53 26.48 -2.85 -9.19
CA ARG A 53 26.92 -3.25 -10.54
C ARG A 53 26.18 -4.46 -11.13
N PHE A 54 25.47 -5.22 -10.29
CA PHE A 54 24.65 -6.36 -10.71
C PHE A 54 23.19 -5.96 -10.96
N PHE A 55 22.89 -4.66 -10.96
CA PHE A 55 21.61 -4.11 -11.37
C PHE A 55 21.23 -4.59 -12.78
N SER A 56 19.97 -5.00 -12.95
CA SER A 56 19.48 -5.50 -14.22
C SER A 56 18.56 -4.52 -14.92
N ILE A 57 19.04 -3.98 -16.05
CA ILE A 57 18.27 -3.08 -16.91
C ILE A 57 17.04 -3.77 -17.49
N THR A 58 17.08 -5.08 -17.74
CA THR A 58 15.93 -5.83 -18.27
C THR A 58 14.81 -5.94 -17.26
N GLN A 59 15.15 -6.12 -15.96
CA GLN A 59 14.15 -6.11 -14.88
C GLN A 59 13.61 -4.70 -14.58
N LEU A 60 14.29 -3.63 -14.99
CA LEU A 60 13.79 -2.26 -14.85
C LEU A 60 12.39 -2.08 -15.46
N VAL A 61 12.14 -2.73 -16.60
CA VAL A 61 10.86 -2.65 -17.31
C VAL A 61 9.78 -3.39 -16.53
N SER A 62 10.05 -4.61 -16.04
CA SER A 62 9.07 -5.40 -15.27
C SER A 62 8.73 -4.72 -13.94
N ASP A 63 9.73 -4.17 -13.26
CA ASP A 63 9.53 -3.45 -12.00
C ASP A 63 8.80 -2.14 -12.24
N GLY A 64 9.11 -1.45 -13.34
CA GLY A 64 8.38 -0.27 -13.78
C GLY A 64 6.90 -0.53 -14.02
N ILE A 65 6.56 -1.64 -14.70
CA ILE A 65 5.17 -2.06 -14.89
C ILE A 65 4.50 -2.35 -13.54
N THR A 66 5.18 -3.06 -12.64
CA THR A 66 4.66 -3.40 -11.32
C THR A 66 4.35 -2.14 -10.51
N VAL A 67 5.28 -1.18 -10.46
CA VAL A 67 5.06 0.14 -9.83
C VAL A 67 3.94 0.90 -10.54
N GLY A 68 3.87 0.82 -11.87
CA GLY A 68 2.81 1.44 -12.67
C GLY A 68 1.42 0.94 -12.28
N ILE A 69 1.26 -0.37 -12.09
CA ILE A 69 0.01 -0.99 -11.61
C ILE A 69 -0.37 -0.43 -10.24
N VAL A 70 0.59 -0.31 -9.32
CA VAL A 70 0.35 0.29 -8.00
C VAL A 70 -0.11 1.74 -8.14
N ILE A 71 0.60 2.57 -8.92
CA ILE A 71 0.23 3.98 -9.14
C ILE A 71 -1.17 4.11 -9.74
N VAL A 72 -1.48 3.33 -10.78
CA VAL A 72 -2.81 3.33 -11.41
C VAL A 72 -3.88 2.92 -10.40
N THR A 73 -3.62 1.90 -9.57
CA THR A 73 -4.54 1.48 -8.50
C THR A 73 -4.78 2.61 -7.51
N LEU A 74 -3.73 3.32 -7.08
CA LEU A 74 -3.86 4.48 -6.19
C LEU A 74 -4.67 5.61 -6.81
N ILE A 75 -4.46 5.90 -8.10
CA ILE A 75 -5.25 6.90 -8.83
C ILE A 75 -6.71 6.47 -8.91
N MET A 76 -7.00 5.19 -9.19
CA MET A 76 -8.36 4.66 -9.21
C MET A 76 -9.03 4.78 -7.83
N LEU A 77 -8.34 4.37 -6.76
CA LEU A 77 -8.84 4.52 -5.38
C LEU A 77 -9.10 5.99 -5.04
N TYR A 78 -8.16 6.88 -5.35
CA TYR A 78 -8.35 8.32 -5.16
C TYR A 78 -9.56 8.84 -5.93
N ARG A 79 -9.77 8.39 -7.18
CA ARG A 79 -10.92 8.79 -8.00
C ARG A 79 -12.25 8.24 -7.50
N ILE A 80 -12.28 7.04 -6.91
CA ILE A 80 -13.46 6.45 -6.26
C ILE A 80 -13.80 7.20 -4.97
N VAL A 81 -12.78 7.65 -4.22
CA VAL A 81 -12.97 8.41 -2.98
C VAL A 81 -13.31 9.88 -3.26
N LYS A 82 -12.77 10.49 -4.34
CA LYS A 82 -13.00 11.90 -4.69
C LYS A 82 -14.48 12.34 -4.81
N PRO A 83 -15.43 11.54 -5.33
CA PRO A 83 -16.85 11.87 -5.31
C PRO A 83 -17.49 11.79 -3.92
N ILE A 84 -16.77 12.10 -2.84
CA ILE A 84 -17.36 12.38 -1.52
C ILE A 84 -18.53 13.38 -1.57
N LYS A 85 -18.64 14.22 -2.61
CA LYS A 85 -19.86 15.03 -2.87
C LYS A 85 -21.11 14.20 -3.27
N PHE A 86 -20.95 13.06 -3.93
CA PHE A 86 -22.01 12.09 -4.22
C PHE A 86 -22.38 11.27 -2.98
N PHE A 87 -21.39 10.92 -2.15
CA PHE A 87 -21.70 10.37 -0.84
C PHE A 87 -22.45 11.38 0.02
N LYS A 88 -22.12 12.67 -0.05
CA LYS A 88 -22.90 13.72 0.60
C LYS A 88 -24.39 13.64 0.22
N SER A 89 -24.75 13.40 -1.05
CA SER A 89 -26.16 13.25 -1.47
C SER A 89 -26.80 11.90 -1.10
N LEU A 90 -26.02 10.81 -1.07
CA LEU A 90 -26.50 9.50 -0.59
C LEU A 90 -26.75 9.49 0.93
N PHE A 91 -26.03 10.32 1.69
CA PHE A 91 -26.10 10.37 3.15
C PHE A 91 -27.03 11.46 3.70
N THR A 92 -27.66 12.31 2.87
CA THR A 92 -28.30 13.54 3.34
C THR A 92 -29.71 13.44 3.94
N ASP A 93 -30.43 12.32 3.87
CA ASP A 93 -31.79 12.27 4.49
C ASP A 93 -32.11 10.99 5.29
N GLU A 94 -31.66 9.80 4.87
CA GLU A 94 -31.99 8.56 5.60
C GLU A 94 -30.90 8.08 6.57
N LEU A 95 -29.64 8.37 6.28
CA LEU A 95 -28.49 7.89 7.06
C LEU A 95 -28.20 8.73 8.31
N ASP A 96 -28.85 9.88 8.46
CA ASP A 96 -28.88 10.69 9.70
C ASP A 96 -29.69 10.03 10.83
N LYS A 97 -30.52 9.03 10.48
CA LYS A 97 -31.27 8.19 11.43
C LYS A 97 -30.39 7.14 12.12
N ILE A 98 -29.23 6.80 11.53
CA ILE A 98 -28.31 5.85 12.17
C ILE A 98 -27.60 6.57 13.33
N PRO A 99 -27.73 6.08 14.57
CA PRO A 99 -27.19 6.78 15.72
C PRO A 99 -25.66 6.73 15.71
N LEU A 100 -25.04 7.86 16.08
CA LEU A 100 -23.59 8.06 16.09
C LEU A 100 -22.84 6.92 16.83
N TRP A 101 -23.39 6.46 17.95
CA TRP A 101 -22.79 5.41 18.76
C TRP A 101 -22.64 4.09 17.99
N LEU A 102 -23.59 3.77 17.10
CA LEU A 102 -23.56 2.56 16.27
C LEU A 102 -22.47 2.66 15.20
N ASN A 103 -22.30 3.84 14.61
CA ASN A 103 -21.26 4.10 13.62
C ASN A 103 -19.85 4.02 14.26
N LEU A 104 -19.71 4.56 15.47
CA LEU A 104 -18.49 4.50 16.26
C LEU A 104 -18.17 3.06 16.68
N THR A 105 -19.16 2.29 17.16
CA THR A 105 -18.97 0.87 17.51
C THR A 105 -18.57 0.05 16.30
N MET A 106 -19.23 0.23 15.15
CA MET A 106 -18.84 -0.45 13.91
C MET A 106 -17.41 -0.12 13.47
N SER A 107 -17.00 1.15 13.59
CA SER A 107 -15.63 1.58 13.27
C SER A 107 -14.60 0.94 14.22
N ILE A 108 -14.87 0.92 15.52
CA ILE A 108 -14.01 0.30 16.53
C ILE A 108 -13.92 -1.22 16.31
N MET A 109 -15.05 -1.88 16.08
CA MET A 109 -15.09 -3.32 15.78
C MET A 109 -14.30 -3.66 14.52
N LEU A 110 -14.41 -2.84 13.47
CA LEU A 110 -13.61 -3.02 12.26
C LEU A 110 -12.12 -2.81 12.50
N GLY A 111 -11.74 -1.78 13.27
CA GLY A 111 -10.35 -1.54 13.66
C GLY A 111 -9.75 -2.71 14.45
N ILE A 112 -10.52 -3.28 15.38
CA ILE A 112 -10.13 -4.47 16.15
C ILE A 112 -10.01 -5.69 15.21
N ALA A 113 -10.95 -5.89 14.29
CA ALA A 113 -10.88 -6.97 13.31
C ALA A 113 -9.61 -6.85 12.43
N ILE A 114 -9.27 -5.64 11.98
CA ILE A 114 -8.03 -5.37 11.22
C ILE A 114 -6.79 -5.64 12.07
N ALA A 115 -6.80 -5.32 13.36
CA ALA A 115 -5.65 -5.55 14.24
C ALA A 115 -5.43 -7.05 14.55
N ILE A 116 -6.51 -7.82 14.68
CA ILE A 116 -6.46 -9.25 15.01
C ILE A 116 -6.15 -10.10 13.76
N TYR A 117 -6.65 -9.70 12.59
CA TYR A 117 -6.58 -10.51 11.37
C TYR A 117 -5.13 -10.91 10.97
N PRO A 118 -4.14 -9.99 10.95
CA PRO A 118 -2.75 -10.33 10.64
C PRO A 118 -2.17 -11.37 11.62
N ASN A 119 -2.48 -11.26 12.91
CA ASN A 119 -1.95 -12.17 13.94
C ASN A 119 -2.48 -13.60 13.80
N THR A 120 -3.66 -13.79 13.23
CA THR A 120 -4.23 -15.12 12.97
C THR A 120 -3.80 -15.70 11.62
N SER A 121 -3.53 -14.84 10.62
CA SER A 121 -3.08 -15.24 9.29
C SER A 121 -1.61 -15.63 9.24
N ILE A 122 -0.75 -15.03 10.07
CA ILE A 122 0.70 -15.30 10.07
C ILE A 122 1.01 -16.74 10.52
N TYR A 123 0.11 -17.40 11.25
CA TYR A 123 0.33 -18.75 11.77
C TYR A 123 -0.07 -19.89 10.82
N ASN A 124 -0.74 -19.61 9.69
CA ASN A 124 -1.11 -20.62 8.71
C ASN A 124 -0.36 -20.37 7.39
N GLU A 125 0.84 -20.93 7.28
CA GLU A 125 1.75 -20.78 6.13
C GLU A 125 1.15 -21.19 4.78
N GLU A 126 0.07 -21.97 4.76
CA GLU A 126 -0.51 -22.52 3.52
C GLU A 126 -1.64 -21.68 2.90
N ARG A 127 -2.11 -20.59 3.54
CA ARG A 127 -3.22 -19.81 2.95
C ARG A 127 -2.71 -18.87 1.86
N ASN A 128 -3.38 -18.95 0.71
CA ASN A 128 -3.19 -18.12 -0.47
C ASN A 128 -3.02 -16.63 -0.08
N THR A 129 -1.77 -16.16 -0.06
CA THR A 129 -1.33 -14.89 0.53
C THR A 129 -2.15 -13.71 0.02
N PHE A 130 -2.52 -13.73 -1.27
CA PHE A 130 -3.38 -12.73 -1.89
C PHE A 130 -4.75 -12.57 -1.22
N SER A 131 -5.40 -13.69 -0.84
CA SER A 131 -6.71 -13.67 -0.17
C SER A 131 -6.64 -13.07 1.24
N SER A 132 -5.53 -13.32 1.96
CA SER A 132 -5.28 -12.72 3.27
C SER A 132 -5.13 -11.20 3.18
N TYR A 133 -4.48 -10.68 2.14
CA TYR A 133 -4.33 -9.22 1.98
C TYR A 133 -5.62 -8.54 1.53
N LEU A 134 -6.42 -9.15 0.65
CA LEU A 134 -7.78 -8.63 0.38
C LEU A 134 -8.61 -8.59 1.66
N GLY A 135 -8.43 -9.58 2.55
CA GLY A 135 -9.02 -9.62 3.89
C GLY A 135 -8.55 -8.49 4.82
N ILE A 136 -7.43 -7.81 4.54
CA ILE A 136 -6.95 -6.64 5.29
C ILE A 136 -7.37 -5.34 4.60
N ILE A 137 -7.24 -5.27 3.28
CA ILE A 137 -7.50 -4.07 2.48
C ILE A 137 -8.99 -3.70 2.52
N ILE A 138 -9.89 -4.68 2.36
CA ILE A 138 -11.34 -4.43 2.35
C ILE A 138 -11.80 -3.83 3.69
N PRO A 139 -11.46 -4.41 4.86
CA PRO A 139 -11.77 -3.77 6.14
C PRO A 139 -11.15 -2.39 6.31
N ILE A 140 -9.90 -2.15 5.89
CA ILE A 140 -9.31 -0.81 6.00
C ILE A 140 -10.11 0.22 5.19
N LEU A 141 -10.51 -0.13 3.97
CA LEU A 141 -11.34 0.73 3.12
C LEU A 141 -12.73 0.99 3.73
N LEU A 142 -13.35 -0.05 4.30
CA LEU A 142 -14.62 0.07 5.01
C LEU A 142 -14.48 0.95 6.27
N PHE A 143 -13.42 0.76 7.06
CA PHE A 143 -13.12 1.56 8.24
C PHE A 143 -12.98 3.03 7.87
N LEU A 144 -12.22 3.34 6.82
CA LEU A 144 -12.08 4.70 6.30
C LEU A 144 -13.43 5.29 5.86
N GLY A 145 -14.26 4.51 5.18
CA GLY A 145 -15.61 4.94 4.80
C GLY A 145 -16.50 5.28 6.00
N PHE A 146 -16.55 4.39 7.01
CA PHE A 146 -17.30 4.61 8.24
C PHE A 146 -16.77 5.79 9.07
N PHE A 147 -15.46 5.95 9.09
CA PHE A 147 -14.80 7.02 9.81
C PHE A 147 -15.04 8.40 9.16
N ILE A 148 -14.86 8.49 7.84
CA ILE A 148 -15.19 9.70 7.06
C ILE A 148 -16.66 10.07 7.27
N ARG A 149 -17.56 9.07 7.24
CA ARG A 149 -18.98 9.29 7.53
C ARG A 149 -19.21 9.82 8.95
N THR A 150 -18.53 9.29 9.95
CA THR A 150 -18.62 9.75 11.35
C THR A 150 -18.22 11.22 11.46
N ILE A 151 -17.14 11.63 10.76
CA ILE A 151 -16.75 13.05 10.67
C ILE A 151 -17.87 13.90 10.06
N PHE A 152 -18.46 13.45 8.95
CA PHE A 152 -19.53 14.20 8.27
C PHE A 152 -20.82 14.26 9.09
N GLN A 153 -21.15 13.27 9.91
CA GLN A 153 -22.31 13.29 10.80
C GLN A 153 -22.11 14.20 12.01
N LEU A 154 -20.86 14.30 12.50
CA LEU A 154 -20.50 15.22 13.57
C LEU A 154 -20.52 16.68 13.08
N TYR A 155 -20.09 16.94 11.84
CA TYR A 155 -19.97 18.28 11.28
C TYR A 155 -21.22 19.18 11.39
N PRO A 156 -22.44 18.74 10.99
CA PRO A 156 -23.66 19.57 11.08
C PRO A 156 -24.35 19.50 12.45
N LYS A 157 -24.12 18.43 13.24
CA LYS A 157 -24.74 18.25 14.58
C LYS A 157 -24.01 19.00 15.68
N VAL A 158 -22.86 19.61 15.39
CA VAL A 158 -22.36 20.71 16.21
C VAL A 158 -23.26 21.93 16.00
N ASP A 159 -24.44 21.90 16.62
CA ASP A 159 -25.25 23.09 16.82
C ASP A 159 -24.36 24.13 17.53
N PRO A 160 -24.14 25.33 16.93
CA PRO A 160 -23.35 26.39 17.59
C PRO A 160 -23.95 26.82 18.94
N LYS A 161 -25.15 26.35 19.31
CA LYS A 161 -25.84 26.60 20.57
C LYS A 161 -25.85 25.41 21.55
N LEU A 162 -25.11 24.32 21.30
CA LEU A 162 -25.10 23.11 22.15
C LEU A 162 -24.77 23.45 23.62
N LYS A 163 -25.77 23.21 24.49
CA LYS A 163 -25.79 23.53 25.93
C LYS A 163 -24.69 22.86 26.77
N ILE A 164 -24.07 21.78 26.29
CA ILE A 164 -22.94 21.14 27.00
C ILE A 164 -21.71 22.06 27.02
N LEU A 165 -21.54 22.88 25.98
CA LEU A 165 -20.52 23.92 25.97
C LEU A 165 -20.88 25.08 26.92
N LYS A 166 -22.16 25.40 27.20
CA LYS A 166 -22.53 26.43 28.20
C LYS A 166 -21.95 26.16 29.60
N PHE A 167 -21.72 24.90 29.94
CA PHE A 167 -21.08 24.51 31.20
C PHE A 167 -19.59 24.95 31.26
N PHE A 168 -18.89 24.98 30.12
CA PHE A 168 -17.54 25.55 29.98
C PHE A 168 -17.54 27.02 29.52
N TYR A 169 -18.62 27.49 28.88
CA TYR A 169 -18.78 28.81 28.26
C TYR A 169 -19.00 29.94 29.25
N SER A 170 -19.48 29.64 30.46
CA SER A 170 -19.68 30.64 31.51
C SER A 170 -18.41 31.41 31.86
N ASN A 171 -17.23 30.84 31.58
CA ASN A 171 -15.93 31.44 31.92
C ASN A 171 -15.19 32.10 30.75
N TYR A 172 -15.71 32.10 29.51
CA TYR A 172 -14.97 32.64 28.36
C TYR A 172 -15.87 33.53 27.48
N LYS A 173 -15.85 34.83 27.77
CA LYS A 173 -16.76 35.89 27.26
C LYS A 173 -16.52 36.32 25.80
N ASN A 174 -15.76 35.59 24.98
CA ASN A 174 -15.47 35.96 23.59
C ASN A 174 -16.05 34.96 22.58
N LYS A 175 -17.29 35.27 22.14
CA LYS A 175 -18.19 34.46 21.29
C LYS A 175 -17.67 34.10 19.90
N THR A 176 -16.76 34.87 19.31
CA THR A 176 -16.32 34.70 17.91
C THR A 176 -15.18 33.69 17.75
N LYS A 177 -14.33 33.51 18.76
CA LYS A 177 -13.15 32.63 18.68
C LYS A 177 -13.47 31.14 18.77
N THR A 178 -14.59 30.75 19.39
CA THR A 178 -14.88 29.33 19.67
C THR A 178 -15.32 28.55 18.43
N TYR A 179 -16.03 29.17 17.48
CA TYR A 179 -16.45 28.51 16.24
C TYR A 179 -15.27 28.26 15.29
N GLU A 180 -14.30 29.19 15.26
CA GLU A 180 -13.05 29.02 14.54
C GLU A 180 -12.28 27.80 15.08
N HIS A 181 -12.19 27.66 16.41
CA HIS A 181 -11.51 26.52 17.02
C HIS A 181 -12.13 25.15 16.71
N ILE A 182 -13.46 25.03 16.55
CA ILE A 182 -14.10 23.75 16.19
C ILE A 182 -13.76 23.36 14.75
N LYS A 183 -13.72 24.33 13.83
CA LYS A 183 -13.26 24.09 12.46
C LYS A 183 -11.80 23.65 12.44
N ASP A 184 -10.96 24.30 13.25
CA ASP A 184 -9.54 23.94 13.36
C ASP A 184 -9.38 22.50 13.85
N VAL A 185 -10.14 22.09 14.87
CA VAL A 185 -10.12 20.70 15.37
C VAL A 185 -10.58 19.70 14.29
N LEU A 186 -11.65 20.01 13.55
CA LEU A 186 -12.11 19.17 12.44
C LEU A 186 -11.09 19.05 11.31
N TYR A 187 -10.42 20.15 10.96
CA TYR A 187 -9.33 20.14 9.98
C TYR A 187 -8.16 19.28 10.46
N VAL A 188 -7.77 19.41 11.73
CA VAL A 188 -6.71 18.59 12.34
C VAL A 188 -7.07 17.11 12.32
N VAL A 189 -8.32 16.75 12.65
CA VAL A 189 -8.78 15.34 12.62
C VAL A 189 -8.78 14.78 11.19
N VAL A 190 -9.27 15.54 10.21
CA VAL A 190 -9.26 15.12 8.80
C VAL A 190 -7.82 14.96 8.29
N ASP A 191 -6.93 15.92 8.57
CA ASP A 191 -5.52 15.86 8.20
C ASP A 191 -4.83 14.64 8.83
N LEU A 192 -5.02 14.42 10.14
CA LEU A 192 -4.49 13.26 10.85
C LEU A 192 -4.96 11.95 10.22
N THR A 193 -6.23 11.89 9.80
CA THR A 193 -6.81 10.70 9.17
C THR A 193 -6.22 10.43 7.80
N ILE A 194 -6.02 11.47 6.98
CA ILE A 194 -5.33 11.36 5.69
C ILE A 194 -3.91 10.84 5.90
N ARG A 195 -3.18 11.38 6.90
CA ARG A 195 -1.83 10.92 7.25
C ARG A 195 -1.82 9.45 7.70
N ILE A 196 -2.74 9.05 8.58
CA ILE A 196 -2.85 7.65 9.04
C ILE A 196 -3.17 6.71 7.86
N SER A 197 -4.10 7.11 6.98
CA SER A 197 -4.46 6.34 5.79
C SER A 197 -3.26 6.18 4.86
N PHE A 198 -2.49 7.24 4.67
CA PHE A 198 -1.27 7.22 3.87
C PHE A 198 -0.20 6.32 4.50
N LEU A 199 -0.02 6.35 5.83
CA LEU A 199 0.90 5.46 6.54
C LEU A 199 0.48 3.99 6.42
N LEU A 200 -0.82 3.68 6.53
CA LEU A 200 -1.35 2.33 6.31
C LEU A 200 -1.12 1.87 4.87
N LEU A 201 -1.27 2.76 3.90
CA LEU A 201 -0.97 2.45 2.50
C LEU A 201 0.52 2.14 2.28
N LEU A 202 1.41 2.95 2.86
CA LEU A 202 2.86 2.67 2.83
C LEU A 202 3.18 1.32 3.47
N PHE A 203 2.54 1.01 4.59
CA PHE A 203 2.67 -0.30 5.25
C PHE A 203 2.21 -1.45 4.34
N ILE A 204 1.10 -1.29 3.61
CA ILE A 204 0.63 -2.28 2.64
C ILE A 204 1.66 -2.45 1.51
N ILE A 205 2.20 -1.36 0.94
CA ILE A 205 3.21 -1.40 -0.11
C ILE A 205 4.47 -2.16 0.36
N ILE A 206 4.94 -1.90 1.59
CA ILE A 206 6.08 -2.59 2.19
C ILE A 206 5.80 -4.09 2.35
N ASN A 207 4.56 -4.49 2.68
CA ASN A 207 4.21 -5.89 2.84
C ASN A 207 3.96 -6.61 1.50
N ILE A 208 3.43 -5.92 0.49
CA ILE A 208 3.33 -6.44 -0.88
C ILE A 208 4.70 -6.85 -1.40
N ARG A 209 5.76 -6.09 -1.09
CA ARG A 209 7.14 -6.49 -1.38
C ARG A 209 7.45 -7.89 -0.84
N ASN A 210 7.19 -8.13 0.45
CA ASN A 210 7.47 -9.42 1.05
C ASN A 210 6.72 -10.57 0.35
N MET A 211 5.53 -10.31 -0.18
CA MET A 211 4.74 -11.29 -0.94
C MET A 211 5.31 -11.56 -2.34
N ILE A 212 5.69 -10.51 -3.08
CA ILE A 212 6.20 -10.66 -4.45
C ILE A 212 7.51 -11.45 -4.46
N TYR A 213 8.39 -11.22 -3.48
CA TYR A 213 9.74 -11.79 -3.48
C TYR A 213 9.88 -13.10 -2.68
N LYS A 214 8.90 -13.46 -1.84
CA LYS A 214 8.86 -14.75 -1.12
C LYS A 214 7.60 -15.51 -1.47
N SER A 215 7.55 -16.08 -2.66
CA SER A 215 6.57 -17.11 -2.95
C SER A 215 7.17 -18.47 -2.58
N ASP A 216 6.67 -19.06 -1.50
CA ASP A 216 7.11 -20.38 -1.05
C ASP A 216 6.68 -21.50 -2.03
N ASN A 217 5.81 -21.16 -2.98
CA ASN A 217 5.30 -22.06 -4.02
C ASN A 217 6.15 -22.10 -5.30
N LEU A 218 7.32 -21.44 -5.34
CA LEU A 218 8.23 -21.55 -6.47
C LEU A 218 9.23 -22.69 -6.24
N GLU A 219 8.91 -23.87 -6.75
CA GLU A 219 9.76 -25.06 -6.61
C GLU A 219 11.18 -24.84 -7.16
N ASN A 220 11.32 -24.02 -8.21
CA ASN A 220 12.60 -23.58 -8.74
C ASN A 220 13.51 -22.97 -7.67
N ILE A 221 12.96 -22.21 -6.71
CA ILE A 221 13.74 -21.63 -5.60
C ILE A 221 14.22 -22.75 -4.66
N ASN A 222 13.40 -23.76 -4.41
CA ASN A 222 13.77 -24.93 -3.59
C ASN A 222 14.89 -25.74 -4.25
N ILE A 223 14.81 -25.95 -5.57
CA ILE A 223 15.84 -26.62 -6.36
C ILE A 223 17.16 -25.84 -6.29
N VAL A 224 17.13 -24.52 -6.54
CA VAL A 224 18.32 -23.66 -6.46
C VAL A 224 18.92 -23.69 -5.06
N ASN A 225 18.09 -23.58 -4.01
CA ASN A 225 18.54 -23.66 -2.62
C ASN A 225 19.22 -24.99 -2.31
N THR A 226 18.71 -26.10 -2.87
CA THR A 226 19.28 -27.44 -2.69
C THR A 226 20.64 -27.54 -3.37
N ILE A 227 20.75 -27.12 -4.64
CA ILE A 227 22.01 -27.10 -5.39
C ILE A 227 23.07 -26.28 -4.65
N VAL A 228 22.71 -25.10 -4.15
CA VAL A 228 23.64 -24.24 -3.41
C VAL A 228 24.07 -24.88 -2.09
N ARG A 229 23.14 -25.49 -1.33
CA ARG A 229 23.47 -26.20 -0.09
C ARG A 229 24.38 -27.39 -0.33
N GLU A 230 24.17 -28.14 -1.41
CA GLU A 230 25.00 -29.29 -1.77
C GLU A 230 26.40 -28.90 -2.24
N LYS A 231 26.51 -27.83 -3.03
CA LYS A 231 27.80 -27.33 -3.52
C LYS A 231 28.62 -26.64 -2.41
N TYR A 232 27.96 -26.08 -1.41
CA TYR A 232 28.59 -25.30 -0.34
C TYR A 232 28.32 -25.86 1.07
N LYS A 233 28.39 -27.20 1.22
CA LYS A 233 28.13 -27.94 2.48
C LYS A 233 28.94 -27.47 3.70
N GLN A 234 30.08 -26.80 3.49
CA GLN A 234 30.90 -26.22 4.56
C GLN A 234 30.21 -25.06 5.30
N PHE A 235 29.13 -24.49 4.74
CA PHE A 235 28.31 -23.48 5.38
C PHE A 235 27.04 -24.11 5.94
N ASN A 236 26.70 -23.77 7.17
CA ASN A 236 25.47 -24.27 7.80
C ASN A 236 24.20 -23.61 7.25
N TYR A 237 24.35 -22.38 6.77
CA TYR A 237 23.23 -21.54 6.42
C TYR A 237 23.50 -20.86 5.09
N ALA A 238 22.62 -21.13 4.13
CA ALA A 238 22.56 -20.46 2.85
C ALA A 238 21.15 -19.88 2.69
N LYS A 239 21.08 -18.56 2.54
CA LYS A 239 19.82 -17.84 2.32
C LYS A 239 19.93 -16.95 1.10
N MET A 240 18.98 -17.09 0.18
CA MET A 240 18.83 -16.13 -0.91
C MET A 240 18.41 -14.78 -0.32
N ILE A 241 19.18 -13.74 -0.61
CA ILE A 241 18.93 -12.38 -0.09
C ILE A 241 18.49 -11.41 -1.18
N TYR A 242 18.77 -11.73 -2.44
CA TYR A 242 18.37 -10.95 -3.61
C TYR A 242 18.41 -11.84 -4.85
N PHE A 243 17.53 -11.57 -5.81
CA PHE A 243 17.57 -12.18 -7.12
C PHE A 243 17.08 -11.19 -8.17
N ASN A 244 17.65 -11.28 -9.36
CA ASN A 244 17.12 -10.68 -10.57
C ASN A 244 17.15 -11.71 -11.71
N ASP A 245 16.75 -11.30 -12.90
CA ASP A 245 16.77 -12.15 -14.09
C ASP A 245 18.18 -12.66 -14.45
N LYS A 246 19.26 -11.99 -14.03
CA LYS A 246 20.65 -12.35 -14.38
C LYS A 246 21.46 -12.98 -13.25
N TYR A 247 21.14 -12.63 -12.00
CA TYR A 247 21.96 -12.94 -10.84
C TYR A 247 21.13 -13.33 -9.62
N ILE A 248 21.66 -14.27 -8.84
CA ILE A 248 21.11 -14.73 -7.57
C ILE A 248 22.15 -14.57 -6.48
N PHE A 249 21.76 -13.95 -5.37
CA PHE A 249 22.64 -13.61 -4.26
C PHE A 249 22.32 -14.45 -3.04
N TYR A 250 23.33 -15.12 -2.51
CA TYR A 250 23.26 -15.93 -1.31
C TYR A 250 24.11 -15.36 -0.19
N SER A 251 23.51 -15.20 0.98
CA SER A 251 24.21 -15.05 2.24
C SER A 251 24.62 -16.42 2.76
N LEU A 252 25.93 -16.63 2.92
CA LEU A 252 26.51 -17.84 3.48
C LEU A 252 27.11 -17.55 4.86
N LYS A 253 26.63 -18.28 5.88
CA LYS A 253 27.13 -18.17 7.27
C LYS A 253 27.79 -19.47 7.71
N LEU A 254 29.01 -19.35 8.23
CA LEU A 254 29.73 -20.47 8.84
C LEU A 254 29.14 -20.80 10.21
N LYS A 255 29.32 -22.04 10.64
CA LYS A 255 28.86 -22.60 11.93
C LYS A 255 29.40 -21.82 13.14
N ASP A 256 30.53 -21.17 12.96
CA ASP A 256 31.23 -20.38 13.97
C ASP A 256 30.75 -18.92 13.95
N LYS A 257 30.05 -18.49 15.01
CA LYS A 257 29.34 -17.20 15.10
C LYS A 257 30.24 -15.97 14.94
N ASN A 258 31.56 -16.13 15.10
CA ASN A 258 32.52 -15.03 14.97
C ASN A 258 33.06 -14.83 13.55
N LYS A 259 32.66 -15.68 12.57
CA LYS A 259 33.16 -15.56 11.19
C LYS A 259 32.26 -14.68 10.33
N LYS A 260 32.91 -13.85 9.50
CA LYS A 260 32.28 -12.91 8.57
C LYS A 260 31.34 -13.64 7.60
N GLU A 261 30.16 -13.08 7.41
CA GLU A 261 29.19 -13.44 6.39
C GLU A 261 29.81 -13.28 4.99
N LYS A 262 29.63 -14.28 4.13
CA LYS A 262 30.10 -14.23 2.73
C LYS A 262 28.90 -14.12 1.80
N ILE A 263 28.99 -13.25 0.80
CA ILE A 263 27.99 -13.15 -0.26
C ILE A 263 28.49 -13.95 -1.46
N LEU A 264 27.69 -14.93 -1.87
CA LEU A 264 27.87 -15.70 -3.09
C LEU A 264 26.95 -15.12 -4.17
N ILE A 265 27.48 -14.86 -5.35
CA ILE A 265 26.73 -14.37 -6.50
C ILE A 265 26.82 -15.42 -7.59
N LEU A 266 25.67 -15.90 -8.05
CA LEU A 266 25.55 -16.90 -9.10
C LEU A 266 24.84 -16.26 -10.29
N LYS A 267 25.22 -16.63 -11.51
CA LYS A 267 24.43 -16.26 -12.70
C LYS A 267 23.22 -17.18 -12.78
N THR A 268 22.08 -16.62 -13.15
CA THR A 268 20.81 -17.37 -13.32
C THR A 268 20.98 -18.50 -14.33
N ASP A 269 21.65 -18.24 -15.46
CA ASP A 269 21.89 -19.22 -16.51
C ASP A 269 22.67 -20.45 -16.04
N ASP A 270 23.68 -20.25 -15.19
CA ASP A 270 24.55 -21.33 -14.69
C ASP A 270 23.79 -22.31 -13.78
N ILE A 271 22.65 -21.90 -13.20
CA ILE A 271 21.86 -22.74 -12.30
C ILE A 271 20.70 -23.41 -13.05
N PHE A 272 20.00 -22.67 -13.90
CA PHE A 272 18.82 -23.20 -14.59
C PHE A 272 19.18 -23.97 -15.87
N TYR A 273 20.34 -23.71 -16.45
CA TYR A 273 20.84 -24.38 -17.65
C TYR A 273 22.26 -24.89 -17.40
N PRO A 274 22.45 -25.87 -16.50
CA PRO A 274 23.76 -26.44 -16.25
C PRO A 274 24.30 -26.97 -17.58
N LYS A 275 25.46 -26.47 -18.01
CA LYS A 275 26.16 -27.04 -19.15
C LYS A 275 26.50 -28.48 -18.79
N ILE A 276 25.90 -29.42 -19.50
CA ILE A 276 26.29 -30.82 -19.44
C ILE A 276 27.65 -30.87 -20.14
N GLU A 277 28.72 -30.94 -19.35
CA GLU A 277 30.06 -31.26 -19.83
C GLU A 277 30.20 -32.76 -20.09
#